data_AF-A0A7C3HDV6-F1
#
_entry.id   AF-A0A7C3HDV6-F1
#
_cell.length_a   1.000
_cell.length_b   1.000
_cell.length_c   1.000
_cell.angle_alpha   90.00
_cell.angle_beta   90.00
_cell.angle_gamma   90.00
#
_symmetry.space_group_name_H-M   'P 1'
#
loop_
_entity.id
_entity.type
_entity.pdbx_description
1 polymer ?
#
loop_
_entity_poly.entity_id
_entity_poly.type
_entity_poly.pdbx_seq_one_letter_code
_entity_poly.pdbx_strand_id
1 'polypeptide(L)'
;MRVDAGKQPAHENAVQDEENPNLAGLRVEGVFVEQKPTRDPDPSGCPTHWQRVPELPPRGSRVAMVDEAGFGRLYRFKVKGVWYLLKFLPPFDGRVSLTDQQGRVRVLASLDEAAGFLALVTEDEEDVLVI
;
A
#
# COMPACT_ATOMS: atom_id res chain seq x y z
N MET A 1 -70.12 8.55 -44.94
CA MET A 1 -69.28 7.44 -44.45
C MET A 1 -68.42 7.95 -43.30
N ARG A 2 -68.46 7.27 -42.14
CA ARG A 2 -67.53 7.27 -40.96
C ARG A 2 -67.37 8.61 -40.19
N VAL A 3 -67.99 8.82 -39.01
CA VAL A 3 -67.66 8.41 -37.61
C VAL A 3 -66.21 8.70 -37.17
N ASP A 4 -66.02 9.72 -36.32
CA ASP A 4 -65.56 9.71 -34.89
C ASP A 4 -64.11 9.25 -34.70
N ALA A 5 -63.28 9.70 -33.76
CA ALA A 5 -63.25 10.70 -32.70
C ALA A 5 -61.73 10.91 -32.48
N GLY A 6 -61.19 12.11 -32.24
CA GLY A 6 -61.22 12.69 -30.92
C GLY A 6 -59.80 12.92 -30.38
N LYS A 7 -59.67 14.02 -29.63
CA LYS A 7 -58.81 14.21 -28.46
C LYS A 7 -57.35 14.67 -28.64
N GLN A 8 -57.24 16.01 -28.61
CA GLN A 8 -56.43 16.89 -27.74
C GLN A 8 -54.91 16.71 -27.58
N PRO A 9 -54.17 17.83 -27.46
CA PRO A 9 -52.71 17.87 -27.40
C PRO A 9 -52.17 17.40 -26.06
N ALA A 10 -51.19 16.50 -26.10
CA ALA A 10 -50.38 16.15 -24.95
C ALA A 10 -49.39 17.29 -24.66
N HIS A 11 -49.81 18.12 -23.72
CA HIS A 11 -49.00 18.80 -22.73
C HIS A 11 -48.07 17.78 -22.06
N GLU A 12 -46.77 17.89 -22.26
CA GLU A 12 -45.83 17.23 -21.36
C GLU A 12 -45.47 18.25 -20.28
N ASN A 13 -46.09 18.07 -19.12
CA ASN A 13 -45.83 18.82 -17.92
C ASN A 13 -44.42 18.51 -17.41
N ALA A 14 -43.75 19.57 -16.96
CA ALA A 14 -42.53 19.52 -16.19
C ALA A 14 -42.66 18.55 -15.00
N VAL A 15 -41.72 17.62 -14.91
CA VAL A 15 -41.27 17.08 -13.62
C VAL A 15 -39.94 17.77 -13.32
N GLN A 16 -40.02 18.74 -12.42
CA GLN A 16 -38.89 19.13 -11.59
C GLN A 16 -38.58 17.90 -10.74
N ASP A 17 -37.60 17.09 -11.14
CA ASP A 17 -36.99 16.17 -10.20
C ASP A 17 -36.15 17.00 -9.24
N GLU A 18 -36.75 17.11 -8.06
CA GLU A 18 -36.26 17.71 -6.85
C GLU A 18 -34.75 17.47 -6.67
N GLU A 19 -34.06 18.56 -6.38
CA GLU A 19 -32.81 18.57 -5.64
C GLU A 19 -32.82 17.41 -4.63
N ASN A 20 -32.01 16.37 -4.88
CA ASN A 20 -31.62 15.44 -3.85
C ASN A 20 -30.36 16.04 -3.20
N PRO A 21 -30.48 16.76 -2.06
CA PRO A 21 -29.33 17.34 -1.37
C PRO A 21 -28.42 16.26 -0.73
N ASN A 22 -28.71 14.98 -0.91
CA ASN A 22 -28.01 13.89 -0.23
C ASN A 22 -26.97 13.14 -1.08
N LEU A 23 -26.48 13.77 -2.15
CA LEU A 23 -25.28 13.32 -2.88
C LEU A 23 -24.21 14.41 -3.04
N ALA A 24 -24.42 15.57 -2.40
CA ALA A 24 -23.41 16.61 -2.22
C ALA A 24 -22.81 16.48 -0.81
N GLY A 25 -22.06 15.41 -0.53
CA GLY A 25 -21.57 15.27 0.85
C GLY A 25 -20.53 14.21 1.15
N LEU A 26 -20.31 13.20 0.30
CA LEU A 26 -19.16 12.31 0.44
C LEU A 26 -18.23 12.46 -0.77
N ARG A 27 -17.72 13.68 -0.95
CA ARG A 27 -16.29 13.76 -1.26
C ARG A 27 -15.59 13.31 0.00
N VAL A 28 -15.44 12.00 0.16
CA VAL A 28 -14.25 11.51 0.84
C VAL A 28 -13.13 11.97 -0.09
N GLU A 29 -12.64 13.19 0.14
CA GLU A 29 -11.25 13.49 -0.17
C GLU A 29 -10.50 12.44 0.62
N GLY A 30 -10.30 11.30 -0.03
CA GLY A 30 -9.36 10.29 0.40
C GLY A 30 -8.05 11.03 0.39
N VAL A 31 -7.73 11.67 1.50
CA VAL A 31 -6.37 11.87 1.91
C VAL A 31 -5.85 10.43 1.92
N PHE A 32 -5.30 10.00 0.79
CA PHE A 32 -4.37 8.90 0.74
C PHE A 32 -3.20 9.39 1.59
N VAL A 33 -3.37 9.28 2.91
CA VAL A 33 -2.24 9.23 3.81
C VAL A 33 -1.55 7.98 3.32
N GLU A 34 -0.48 8.15 2.54
CA GLU A 34 0.38 7.08 2.10
C GLU A 34 0.90 6.45 3.40
N GLN A 35 0.17 5.45 3.92
CA GLN A 35 0.46 4.81 5.19
C GLN A 35 1.71 3.99 4.97
N LYS A 36 2.87 4.63 5.15
CA LYS A 36 4.13 3.92 5.05
C LYS A 36 4.32 3.12 6.33
N PRO A 37 4.66 1.83 6.20
CA PRO A 37 4.85 0.95 7.34
C PRO A 37 5.86 1.57 8.30
N THR A 38 5.48 1.65 9.57
CA THR A 38 6.38 2.03 10.64
C THR A 38 7.15 0.80 11.09
N ARG A 39 8.44 0.97 11.35
CA ARG A 39 9.30 -0.13 11.79
C ARG A 39 9.18 -0.33 13.29
N ASP A 40 9.27 -1.58 13.69
CA ASP A 40 9.26 -1.94 15.10
C ASP A 40 10.63 -1.60 15.72
N PRO A 41 10.65 -0.94 16.89
CA PRO A 41 11.90 -0.64 17.61
C PRO A 41 12.47 -1.84 18.37
N ASP A 42 11.67 -2.88 18.60
CA ASP A 42 12.06 -4.05 19.38
C ASP A 42 12.80 -5.10 18.53
N PRO A 43 14.07 -5.42 18.82
CA PRO A 43 14.85 -6.41 18.09
C PRO A 43 14.50 -7.87 18.42
N SER A 44 13.54 -8.14 19.31
CA SER A 44 13.14 -9.51 19.66
C SER A 44 12.63 -10.32 18.47
N GLY A 45 12.85 -11.64 18.53
CA GLY A 45 12.39 -12.59 17.50
C GLY A 45 13.20 -12.55 16.20
N CYS A 46 14.32 -11.82 16.15
CA CYS A 46 15.18 -11.79 14.96
C CYS A 46 15.80 -13.18 14.71
N PRO A 47 15.65 -13.76 13.51
CA PRO A 47 16.26 -15.04 13.16
C PRO A 47 17.77 -15.02 13.41
N THR A 48 18.31 -16.07 14.05
CA THR A 48 19.72 -16.13 14.47
C THR A 48 20.71 -15.83 13.35
N HIS A 49 20.44 -16.34 12.14
CA HIS A 49 21.31 -16.14 10.97
C HIS A 49 21.22 -14.71 10.37
N TRP A 50 20.25 -13.90 10.79
CA TRP A 50 20.10 -12.49 10.40
C TRP A 50 20.70 -11.52 11.43
N GLN A 51 21.08 -12.00 12.63
CA GLN A 51 21.64 -11.16 13.70
C GLN A 51 22.97 -10.49 13.31
N ARG A 52 23.68 -10.98 12.29
CA ARG A 52 24.87 -10.35 11.72
C ARG A 52 24.59 -9.30 10.64
N VAL A 53 23.37 -9.28 10.09
CA VAL A 53 22.98 -8.33 9.04
C VAL A 53 22.72 -6.97 9.70
N PRO A 54 23.26 -5.86 9.18
CA PRO A 54 23.05 -4.55 9.78
C PRO A 54 21.57 -4.18 9.72
N GLU A 55 21.12 -3.44 10.74
CA GLU A 55 19.77 -2.91 10.73
C GLU A 55 19.66 -1.80 9.68
N LEU A 56 18.53 -1.78 8.96
CA LEU A 56 18.24 -0.69 8.02
C LEU A 56 18.23 0.64 8.80
N PRO A 57 18.86 1.72 8.32
CA PRO A 57 18.78 3.02 9.00
C PRO A 57 17.35 3.56 9.07
N PRO A 58 17.02 4.45 10.03
CA PRO A 58 15.70 5.05 10.13
C PRO A 58 15.42 5.95 8.93
N ARG A 59 14.13 6.19 8.67
CA ARG A 59 13.68 7.05 7.56
C ARG A 59 14.37 8.42 7.62
N GLY A 60 14.79 8.92 6.46
CA GLY A 60 15.51 10.20 6.34
C GLY A 60 17.04 10.08 6.53
N SER A 61 17.52 8.92 7.00
CA SER A 61 18.96 8.63 7.02
C SER A 61 19.48 8.23 5.65
N ARG A 62 20.76 8.47 5.42
CA ARG A 62 21.47 7.91 4.27
C ARG A 62 21.66 6.41 4.46
N VAL A 63 21.42 5.65 3.39
CA VAL A 63 21.70 4.22 3.30
C VAL A 63 22.74 3.99 2.22
N ALA A 64 23.66 3.05 2.43
CA ALA A 64 24.55 2.63 1.36
C ALA A 64 23.85 1.53 0.54
N MET A 65 23.83 1.70 -0.78
CA MET A 65 23.28 0.69 -1.71
C MET A 65 24.24 -0.46 -1.97
N VAL A 66 25.53 -0.23 -1.73
CA VAL A 66 26.60 -1.19 -2.04
C VAL A 66 27.44 -1.41 -0.78
N ASP A 67 27.94 -2.63 -0.59
CA ASP A 67 28.90 -2.99 0.45
C ASP A 67 30.35 -2.71 0.02
N GLU A 68 31.30 -2.98 0.91
CA GLU A 68 32.74 -2.75 0.66
C GLU A 68 33.30 -3.59 -0.50
N ALA A 69 32.64 -4.69 -0.84
CA ALA A 69 33.04 -5.60 -1.91
C ALA A 69 32.35 -5.29 -3.25
N GLY A 70 31.53 -4.24 -3.33
CA GLY A 70 30.86 -3.85 -4.56
C GLY A 70 29.51 -4.56 -4.80
N PHE A 71 29.01 -5.33 -3.83
CA PHE A 71 27.73 -6.01 -3.95
C PHE A 71 26.61 -5.22 -3.29
N GLY A 72 25.38 -5.49 -3.73
CA GLY A 72 24.19 -4.89 -3.15
C GLY A 72 24.09 -5.10 -1.64
N ARG A 73 24.03 -3.99 -0.90
CA ARG A 73 24.04 -4.04 0.56
C ARG A 73 22.74 -4.64 1.09
N LEU A 74 22.89 -5.48 2.10
CA LEU A 74 21.80 -6.20 2.77
C LEU A 74 21.52 -5.55 4.13
N TYR A 75 20.25 -5.36 4.44
CA TYR A 75 19.77 -4.84 5.71
C TYR A 75 18.66 -5.72 6.28
N ARG A 76 18.52 -5.74 7.60
CA ARG A 76 17.37 -6.32 8.30
C ARG A 76 16.48 -5.23 8.88
N PHE A 77 15.21 -5.51 9.02
CA PHE A 77 14.26 -4.66 9.72
C PHE A 77 13.01 -5.45 10.10
N LYS A 78 12.22 -4.90 11.02
CA LYS A 78 10.98 -5.50 11.50
C LYS A 78 9.82 -4.55 11.29
N VAL A 79 8.67 -5.07 10.88
CA VAL A 79 7.42 -4.34 10.66
C VAL A 79 6.28 -5.22 11.17
N LYS A 80 5.44 -4.70 12.08
CA LYS A 80 4.28 -5.39 12.65
C LYS A 80 4.61 -6.82 13.14
N GLY A 81 5.72 -6.99 13.87
CA GLY A 81 6.13 -8.29 14.39
C GLY A 81 6.95 -9.16 13.42
N VAL A 82 6.91 -8.88 12.12
CA VAL A 82 7.54 -9.71 11.08
C VAL A 82 8.89 -9.16 10.67
N TRP A 83 9.90 -10.03 10.59
CA TRP A 83 11.23 -9.66 10.12
C TRP A 83 11.37 -9.78 8.61
N TYR A 84 12.08 -8.83 8.02
CA TYR A 84 12.42 -8.81 6.62
C TYR A 84 13.91 -8.53 6.40
N LEU A 85 14.41 -9.03 5.28
CA LEU A 85 15.67 -8.60 4.69
C LEU A 85 15.41 -7.73 3.47
N LEU A 86 16.16 -6.65 3.33
CA LEU A 86 16.18 -5.80 2.15
C LEU A 86 17.57 -5.83 1.53
N LYS A 87 17.66 -6.17 0.25
CA LYS A 87 18.91 -6.13 -0.51
C LYS A 87 18.79 -5.19 -1.69
N PHE A 88 19.72 -4.26 -1.84
CA PHE A 88 19.82 -3.47 -3.06
C PHE A 88 20.31 -4.33 -4.22
N LEU A 89 19.78 -4.11 -5.42
CA LEU A 89 20.11 -4.91 -6.59
C LEU A 89 20.84 -4.06 -7.64
N PRO A 90 21.76 -4.65 -8.42
CA PRO A 90 22.31 -3.97 -9.59
C PRO A 90 21.18 -3.61 -10.56
N PRO A 91 21.26 -2.46 -11.26
CA PRO A 91 22.41 -1.55 -11.38
C PRO A 91 22.57 -0.54 -10.23
N PHE A 92 21.90 -0.75 -9.09
CA PHE A 92 21.89 0.16 -7.93
C PHE A 92 21.23 1.50 -8.25
N ASP A 93 20.18 1.44 -9.07
CA ASP A 93 19.26 2.53 -9.43
C ASP A 93 18.15 2.75 -8.38
N GLY A 94 18.20 2.03 -7.26
CA GLY A 94 17.18 2.03 -6.21
C GLY A 94 16.36 0.74 -6.14
N ARG A 95 16.51 -0.18 -7.10
CA ARG A 95 15.86 -1.50 -7.08
C ARG A 95 16.29 -2.32 -5.86
N VAL A 96 15.32 -3.01 -5.27
CA VAL A 96 15.53 -3.83 -4.06
C VAL A 96 14.86 -5.19 -4.20
N SER A 97 15.39 -6.19 -3.48
CA SER A 97 14.66 -7.40 -3.12
C SER A 97 14.29 -7.37 -1.64
N LEU A 98 13.05 -7.74 -1.35
CA LEU A 98 12.54 -7.98 -0.01
C LEU A 98 12.44 -9.50 0.22
N THR A 99 12.93 -9.99 1.35
CA THR A 99 12.84 -11.40 1.74
C THR A 99 12.18 -11.54 3.10
N ASP A 100 11.13 -12.35 3.19
CA ASP A 100 10.47 -12.66 4.45
C ASP A 100 11.14 -13.82 5.21
N GLN A 101 10.66 -14.15 6.41
CA GLN A 101 11.22 -15.21 7.24
C GLN A 101 11.04 -16.61 6.65
N GLN A 102 10.09 -16.78 5.73
CA GLN A 102 9.82 -18.02 5.00
C GLN A 102 10.73 -18.15 3.76
N GLY A 103 11.59 -17.15 3.50
CA GLY A 103 12.50 -17.13 2.36
C GLY A 103 11.84 -16.73 1.05
N ARG A 104 10.60 -16.24 1.06
CA ARG A 104 9.94 -15.73 -0.14
C ARG A 104 10.57 -14.40 -0.52
N VAL A 105 10.88 -14.23 -1.80
CA VAL A 105 11.56 -13.05 -2.33
C VAL A 105 10.65 -12.29 -3.27
N ARG A 106 10.56 -10.97 -3.08
CA ARG A 106 9.90 -10.04 -4.01
C ARG A 106 10.88 -8.97 -4.47
N VAL A 107 10.94 -8.72 -5.77
CA VAL A 107 11.74 -7.64 -6.35
C VAL A 107 10.86 -6.44 -6.60
N LEU A 108 11.32 -5.26 -6.18
CA LEU A 108 10.61 -3.99 -6.23
C LEU A 108 11.54 -2.94 -6.83
N ALA A 109 10.98 -2.02 -7.59
CA ALA A 109 11.68 -0.95 -8.29
C ALA A 109 12.31 0.08 -7.34
N SER A 110 11.79 0.25 -6.13
CA SER A 110 12.30 1.24 -5.16
C SER A 110 12.00 0.89 -3.71
N LEU A 111 12.64 1.65 -2.79
CA LEU A 111 12.30 1.63 -1.35
C LEU A 111 10.86 2.09 -1.10
N ASP A 112 10.35 3.07 -1.86
CA ASP A 112 8.98 3.55 -1.71
C ASP A 112 7.96 2.50 -2.14
N GLU A 113 8.23 1.76 -3.22
CA GLU A 113 7.38 0.64 -3.62
C GLU A 113 7.42 -0.49 -2.58
N ALA A 114 8.60 -0.77 -2.01
CA ALA A 114 8.73 -1.73 -0.92
C ALA A 114 7.92 -1.32 0.32
N ALA A 115 7.95 -0.04 0.66
CA ALA A 115 7.14 0.51 1.74
C ALA A 115 5.63 0.37 1.44
N GLY A 116 5.19 0.72 0.23
CA GLY A 116 3.79 0.56 -0.18
C GLY A 116 3.32 -0.90 -0.15
N PHE A 117 4.14 -1.83 -0.65
CA PHE A 117 3.86 -3.26 -0.56
C PHE A 117 3.70 -3.73 0.88
N LEU A 118 4.61 -3.32 1.76
CA LEU A 118 4.59 -3.68 3.18
C LEU A 118 3.40 -3.06 3.93
N ALA A 119 2.91 -1.89 3.53
CA ALA A 119 1.67 -1.34 4.08
C ALA A 119 0.50 -2.29 3.81
N LEU A 120 0.30 -2.67 2.54
CA LEU A 120 -0.82 -3.50 2.10
C LEU A 120 -0.82 -4.88 2.76
N VAL A 121 0.33 -5.57 2.79
CA VAL A 121 0.39 -6.94 3.34
C VAL A 121 0.29 -6.98 4.86
N THR A 122 0.45 -5.85 5.54
CA THR A 122 0.34 -5.79 7.00
C THR A 122 -1.01 -5.25 7.47
N GLU A 123 -1.85 -4.71 6.57
CA GLU A 123 -3.24 -4.31 6.86
C GLU A 123 -4.20 -5.51 6.87
N ASP A 124 -3.91 -6.58 6.12
CA ASP A 124 -4.77 -7.76 5.99
C ASP A 124 -4.82 -8.68 7.23
N GLU A 125 -3.91 -8.53 8.20
CA GLU A 125 -3.81 -9.42 9.38
C GLU A 125 -4.65 -8.96 10.60
N GLU A 126 -5.39 -7.85 10.53
CA GLU A 126 -6.25 -7.38 11.64
C GLU A 126 -7.73 -7.84 11.57
N ASP A 127 -8.12 -8.67 10.59
CA ASP A 127 -9.52 -9.11 10.38
C ASP A 127 -9.76 -10.59 10.72
N VAL A 128 -9.09 -11.12 11.75
CA VAL A 128 -9.47 -12.42 12.35
C VAL A 128 -9.80 -12.25 13.83
N LEU A 129 -10.90 -11.53 14.09
CA LEU A 129 -11.60 -11.63 15.36
C LEU A 129 -12.54 -12.84 15.30
N VAL A 130 -12.10 -13.98 15.84
CA VAL A 130 -13.02 -15.08 16.18
C VAL A 130 -13.73 -14.70 17.47
N ILE A 131 -15.02 -14.39 17.38
CA ILE A 131 -15.99 -14.41 18.49
C ILE A 131 -17.03 -15.50 18.24
#